data_AF-D7GXE1-F1
#
_entry.id   AF-D7GXE1-F1
#
_cell.length_a   1.000
_cell.length_b   1.000
_cell.length_c   1.000
_cell.angle_alpha   90.00
_cell.angle_beta   90.00
_cell.angle_gamma   90.00
#
_symmetry.space_group_name_H-M   'P 1'
#
loop_
_entity.id
_entity.type
_entity.pdbx_description
1 polymer ?
#
loop_
_entity_poly.entity_id
_entity_poly.type
_entity_poly.pdbx_seq_one_letter_code
_entity_poly.pdbx_strand_id
1 'polypeptide(L)'
;MIKIAFFVEGQTERIFVEKFLDEYITLNKCELIVKKNIGNNKSAKMVFEKKNPYAEFYVLIHEVGNDEKVNITIRENAKDMIKKSGYSYIIGLRDLYNPRYPDPHRRKQEIRDKLINAFYKPFDECKDKIKYILAIMEIEAWFLLDKDFFTTMTDNSQEVTRILDKKNTEDYERPAKVIEKIYRLSGKEYNKHEDDSYNITYNLDYNFLCSGEAKARSDSWHCFVQCVDDCFR
;
A
#
# COMPACT_ATOMS: atom_id res chain seq x y z
N MET A 1 13.55 -19.95 -5.38
CA MET A 1 12.42 -18.99 -5.47
C MET A 1 12.08 -18.50 -4.07
N ILE A 2 12.23 -17.21 -3.81
CA ILE A 2 11.86 -16.58 -2.53
C ILE A 2 10.35 -16.33 -2.53
N LYS A 3 9.64 -16.72 -1.46
CA LYS A 3 8.17 -16.60 -1.37
C LYS A 3 7.77 -15.43 -0.46
N ILE A 4 6.99 -14.51 -1.00
CA ILE A 4 6.57 -13.27 -0.35
C ILE A 4 5.05 -13.16 -0.44
N ALA A 5 4.40 -12.81 0.66
CA ALA A 5 2.96 -12.54 0.67
C ALA A 5 2.67 -11.12 1.12
N PHE A 6 1.89 -10.38 0.35
CA PHE A 6 1.29 -9.11 0.71
C PHE A 6 -0.17 -9.34 1.12
N PHE A 7 -0.53 -8.85 2.30
CA PHE A 7 -1.90 -8.79 2.78
C PHE A 7 -2.31 -7.33 2.81
N VAL A 8 -3.26 -6.97 1.95
CA VAL A 8 -3.64 -5.57 1.71
C VAL A 8 -5.11 -5.37 2.04
N GLU A 9 -5.44 -4.20 2.58
CA GLU A 9 -6.79 -3.88 3.01
C GLU A 9 -7.81 -4.01 1.89
N GLY A 10 -7.59 -3.35 0.77
CA GLY A 10 -8.57 -3.23 -0.30
C GLY A 10 -7.95 -3.19 -1.68
N GLN A 11 -8.81 -2.76 -2.61
CA GLN A 11 -8.52 -2.76 -4.04
C GLN A 11 -7.45 -1.73 -4.41
N THR A 12 -7.48 -0.54 -3.81
CA THR A 12 -6.50 0.53 -4.07
C THR A 12 -5.09 0.07 -3.73
N GLU A 13 -4.91 -0.52 -2.55
CA GLU A 13 -3.61 -1.02 -2.08
C GLU A 13 -3.13 -2.20 -2.94
N ARG A 14 -4.05 -3.10 -3.31
CA ARG A 14 -3.74 -4.20 -4.22
C ARG A 14 -3.19 -3.68 -5.54
N ILE A 15 -3.94 -2.81 -6.22
CA ILE A 15 -3.57 -2.26 -7.53
C ILE A 15 -2.24 -1.51 -7.43
N PHE A 16 -2.05 -0.73 -6.37
CA PHE A 16 -0.80 -0.03 -6.14
C PHE A 16 0.39 -0.99 -5.98
N VAL A 17 0.28 -2.02 -5.13
CA VAL A 17 1.36 -2.99 -4.89
C VAL A 17 1.69 -3.74 -6.18
N GLU A 18 0.67 -4.17 -6.95
CA GLU A 18 0.87 -4.81 -8.25
C GLU A 18 1.71 -3.93 -9.18
N LYS A 19 1.32 -2.66 -9.36
CA LYS A 19 2.01 -1.73 -10.25
C LYS A 19 3.40 -1.34 -9.73
N PHE A 20 3.54 -1.11 -8.43
CA PHE A 20 4.82 -0.79 -7.81
C PHE A 20 5.84 -1.92 -8.01
N LEU A 21 5.44 -3.18 -7.79
CA LEU A 21 6.35 -4.31 -7.98
C LEU A 21 6.78 -4.47 -9.45
N ASP A 22 5.91 -4.12 -10.39
CA ASP A 22 6.25 -4.12 -11.82
C ASP A 22 7.31 -3.09 -12.16
N GLU A 23 7.13 -1.86 -11.68
CA GLU A 23 8.05 -0.76 -11.95
C GLU A 23 9.37 -0.88 -11.16
N TYR A 24 9.30 -1.34 -9.91
CA TYR A 24 10.45 -1.29 -9.00
C TYR A 24 11.29 -2.58 -8.98
N ILE A 25 10.65 -3.75 -9.03
CA ILE A 25 11.34 -5.06 -9.01
C ILE A 25 11.47 -5.67 -10.41
N THR A 26 10.54 -5.36 -11.31
CA THR A 26 10.28 -6.05 -12.59
C THR A 26 9.51 -7.36 -12.41
N LEU A 27 8.21 -7.40 -12.74
CA LEU A 27 7.38 -8.60 -12.58
C LEU A 27 7.79 -9.78 -13.47
N ASN A 28 8.73 -9.62 -14.41
CA ASN A 28 9.28 -10.75 -15.19
C ASN A 28 10.18 -11.66 -14.36
N LYS A 29 10.60 -11.22 -13.17
CA LYS A 29 11.29 -12.07 -12.18
C LYS A 29 10.31 -12.79 -11.23
N CYS A 30 9.02 -12.51 -11.35
CA CYS A 30 8.00 -12.97 -10.41
C CYS A 30 7.05 -13.99 -11.04
N GLU A 31 6.67 -15.00 -10.25
CA GLU A 31 5.38 -15.67 -10.34
C GLU A 31 4.42 -14.90 -9.42
N LEU A 32 3.25 -14.48 -9.92
CA LEU A 32 2.32 -13.62 -9.19
C LEU A 32 0.95 -14.29 -9.08
N ILE A 33 0.44 -14.38 -7.86
CA ILE A 33 -0.93 -14.79 -7.57
C ILE A 33 -1.64 -13.67 -6.84
N VAL A 34 -2.84 -13.35 -7.27
CA VAL A 34 -3.72 -12.41 -6.58
C VAL A 34 -4.95 -13.15 -6.08
N LYS A 35 -5.23 -12.98 -4.78
CA LYS A 35 -6.42 -13.52 -4.12
C LYS A 35 -7.26 -12.39 -3.55
N LYS A 36 -8.58 -12.57 -3.59
CA LYS A 36 -9.56 -11.65 -3.01
C LYS A 36 -10.54 -12.41 -2.13
N ASN A 37 -10.82 -11.90 -0.95
CA ASN A 37 -11.90 -12.44 -0.10
C ASN A 37 -13.26 -12.17 -0.75
N ILE A 38 -14.12 -13.19 -0.80
CA ILE A 38 -15.48 -13.06 -1.36
C ILE A 38 -16.52 -13.06 -0.23
N GLY A 39 -17.31 -11.99 -0.16
CA GLY A 39 -18.38 -11.82 0.84
C GLY A 39 -17.86 -11.74 2.28
N ASN A 40 -18.72 -12.10 3.24
CA ASN A 40 -18.36 -12.17 4.66
C ASN A 40 -17.64 -13.49 5.03
N ASN A 41 -17.40 -14.38 4.07
CA ASN A 41 -16.79 -15.68 4.32
C ASN A 41 -15.25 -15.60 4.33
N LYS A 42 -14.62 -16.51 5.08
CA LYS A 42 -13.15 -16.69 5.13
C LYS A 42 -12.55 -17.28 3.85
N SER A 43 -13.32 -17.45 2.79
CA SER A 43 -12.87 -18.04 1.53
C SER A 43 -12.29 -16.98 0.60
N ALA A 44 -11.00 -17.11 0.28
CA ALA A 44 -10.34 -16.29 -0.73
C ALA A 44 -10.39 -16.97 -2.09
N LYS A 45 -10.77 -16.23 -3.14
CA LYS A 45 -10.75 -16.70 -4.53
C LYS A 45 -9.51 -16.13 -5.22
N MET A 46 -8.85 -16.96 -6.03
CA MET A 46 -7.84 -16.49 -6.96
C MET A 46 -8.51 -15.68 -8.08
N VAL A 47 -8.08 -14.43 -8.25
CA VAL A 47 -8.64 -13.53 -9.27
C VAL A 47 -7.66 -13.25 -10.40
N PHE A 48 -6.36 -13.46 -10.17
CA PHE A 48 -5.32 -13.34 -11.18
C PHE A 48 -4.17 -14.30 -10.88
N GLU A 49 -3.55 -14.81 -11.94
CA GLU A 49 -2.37 -15.67 -11.89
C GLU A 49 -1.46 -15.37 -13.08
N LYS A 50 -0.19 -15.04 -12.81
CA LYS A 50 0.90 -14.98 -13.77
C LYS A 50 1.91 -16.06 -13.41
N LYS A 51 1.92 -17.14 -14.18
CA LYS A 51 2.91 -18.20 -14.04
C LYS A 51 4.23 -17.80 -14.68
N ASN A 52 5.32 -18.15 -14.02
CA ASN A 52 6.65 -17.92 -14.57
C ASN A 52 7.59 -19.05 -14.09
N PRO A 53 7.93 -20.02 -14.95
CA PRO A 53 8.77 -21.15 -14.57
C PRO A 53 10.21 -20.75 -14.23
N TYR A 54 10.63 -19.54 -14.61
CA TYR A 54 11.96 -18.99 -14.33
C TYR A 54 11.92 -17.93 -13.22
N ALA A 55 10.84 -17.86 -12.44
CA ALA A 55 10.68 -16.87 -11.39
C ALA A 55 11.73 -17.02 -10.28
N GLU A 56 12.39 -15.89 -9.98
CA GLU A 56 13.23 -15.72 -8.80
C GLU A 56 12.35 -15.58 -7.55
N PHE A 57 11.19 -14.93 -7.69
CA PHE A 57 10.25 -14.62 -6.63
C PHE A 57 8.87 -15.21 -6.89
N TYR A 58 8.25 -15.71 -5.84
CA TYR A 58 6.83 -15.99 -5.80
C TYR A 58 6.16 -14.92 -4.95
N VAL A 59 5.18 -14.22 -5.52
CA VAL A 59 4.45 -13.15 -4.87
C VAL A 59 2.97 -13.54 -4.79
N LEU A 60 2.45 -13.56 -3.57
CA LEU A 60 1.01 -13.59 -3.31
C LEU A 60 0.57 -12.18 -2.91
N ILE A 61 -0.45 -11.62 -3.55
CA ILE A 61 -1.16 -10.44 -3.07
C ILE A 61 -2.57 -10.87 -2.66
N HIS A 62 -2.92 -10.67 -1.39
CA HIS A 62 -4.21 -11.05 -0.82
C HIS A 62 -4.97 -9.81 -0.37
N GLU A 63 -5.96 -9.41 -1.18
CA GLU A 63 -6.95 -8.37 -0.85
C GLU A 63 -7.95 -8.93 0.17
N VAL A 64 -7.82 -8.52 1.42
CA VAL A 64 -8.62 -9.10 2.53
C VAL A 64 -9.97 -8.41 2.74
N GLY A 65 -10.13 -7.19 2.23
CA GLY A 65 -11.38 -6.44 2.11
C GLY A 65 -11.68 -5.44 3.24
N ASN A 66 -11.00 -5.49 4.39
CA ASN A 66 -11.01 -4.40 5.37
C ASN A 66 -9.81 -4.43 6.33
N ASP A 67 -9.56 -3.27 6.92
CA ASP A 67 -8.64 -2.96 8.00
C ASP A 67 -8.43 -4.03 9.09
N GLU A 68 -9.51 -4.48 9.73
CA GLU A 68 -9.44 -5.43 10.85
C GLU A 68 -9.10 -6.85 10.35
N LYS A 69 -9.54 -7.18 9.15
CA LYS A 69 -9.28 -8.46 8.50
C LYS A 69 -7.81 -8.62 8.11
N VAL A 70 -7.05 -7.57 7.83
CA VAL A 70 -5.60 -7.69 7.54
C VAL A 70 -4.92 -8.36 8.75
N ASN A 71 -5.14 -7.79 9.93
CA ASN A 71 -4.51 -8.25 11.16
C ASN A 71 -4.93 -9.67 11.53
N ILE A 72 -6.22 -9.96 11.44
CA ILE A 72 -6.77 -11.29 11.73
C ILE A 72 -6.21 -12.31 10.75
N THR A 73 -6.22 -12.00 9.45
CA THR A 73 -5.78 -12.93 8.40
C THR A 73 -4.30 -13.26 8.55
N ILE A 74 -3.44 -12.27 8.80
CA ILE A 74 -2.01 -12.53 9.04
C ILE A 74 -1.83 -13.37 10.31
N ARG A 75 -2.53 -13.07 11.41
CA ARG A 75 -2.45 -13.85 12.66
C ARG A 75 -2.86 -15.31 12.48
N GLU A 76 -3.90 -15.56 11.70
CA GLU A 76 -4.40 -16.92 11.46
C GLU A 76 -3.48 -17.73 10.53
N ASN A 77 -2.80 -17.09 9.58
CA ASN A 77 -2.12 -17.81 8.48
C ASN A 77 -0.59 -17.74 8.52
N ALA A 78 -0.01 -16.68 9.11
CA ALA A 78 1.42 -16.39 8.94
C ALA A 78 2.34 -17.52 9.40
N LYS A 79 2.05 -18.11 10.56
CA LYS A 79 2.86 -19.20 11.11
C LYS A 79 2.91 -20.40 10.17
N ASP A 80 1.77 -20.79 9.62
CA ASP A 80 1.68 -21.93 8.70
C ASP A 80 2.27 -21.59 7.33
N MET A 81 2.07 -20.38 6.83
CA MET A 81 2.70 -19.93 5.59
C MET A 81 4.23 -19.96 5.70
N ILE A 82 4.79 -19.48 6.80
CA ILE A 82 6.23 -19.47 7.02
C ILE A 82 6.76 -20.90 7.24
N LYS A 83 6.17 -21.65 8.18
CA LYS A 83 6.72 -22.95 8.61
C LYS A 83 6.41 -24.10 7.66
N LYS A 84 5.23 -24.11 7.02
CA LYS A 84 4.77 -25.21 6.16
C LYS A 84 4.89 -24.88 4.68
N SER A 85 4.50 -23.67 4.28
CA SER A 85 4.48 -23.27 2.86
C SER A 85 5.79 -22.62 2.39
N GLY A 86 6.72 -22.34 3.30
CA GLY A 86 8.05 -21.82 3.02
C GLY A 86 8.07 -20.34 2.62
N TYR A 87 7.13 -19.52 3.10
CA TYR A 87 7.19 -18.08 2.90
C TYR A 87 8.37 -17.47 3.67
N SER A 88 9.21 -16.73 2.94
CA SER A 88 10.33 -15.98 3.50
C SER A 88 9.83 -14.73 4.23
N TYR A 89 8.85 -14.05 3.63
CA TYR A 89 8.31 -12.81 4.15
C TYR A 89 6.79 -12.73 4.02
N ILE A 90 6.17 -12.08 5.00
CA ILE A 90 4.76 -11.71 5.01
C ILE A 90 4.67 -10.22 5.32
N ILE A 91 4.06 -9.46 4.43
CA ILE A 91 3.96 -8.01 4.49
C ILE A 91 2.47 -7.67 4.64
N GLY A 92 2.08 -7.06 5.76
CA GLY A 92 0.78 -6.43 5.91
C GLY A 92 0.86 -4.97 5.53
N LEU A 93 -0.04 -4.50 4.67
CA LEU A 93 -0.22 -3.09 4.32
C LEU A 93 -1.65 -2.68 4.63
N ARG A 94 -1.79 -1.61 5.41
CA ARG A 94 -3.07 -1.11 5.89
C ARG A 94 -3.00 0.40 6.07
N ASP A 95 -4.13 1.08 5.87
CA ASP A 95 -4.27 2.49 6.23
C ASP A 95 -4.27 2.69 7.76
N LEU A 96 -3.71 3.83 8.20
CA LEU A 96 -3.79 4.26 9.60
C LEU A 96 -5.06 5.05 9.89
N TYR A 97 -5.65 5.69 8.87
CA TYR A 97 -6.79 6.58 9.04
C TYR A 97 -7.92 5.86 9.77
N ASN A 98 -8.30 6.43 10.91
CA ASN A 98 -9.41 5.93 11.67
C ASN A 98 -10.34 7.11 11.97
N PRO A 99 -11.58 7.12 11.46
CA PRO A 99 -12.51 8.22 11.69
C PRO A 99 -12.88 8.41 13.17
N ARG A 100 -12.57 7.44 14.04
CA ARG A 100 -12.72 7.57 15.50
C ARG A 100 -11.58 8.36 16.16
N TYR A 101 -10.48 8.60 15.45
CA TYR A 101 -9.34 9.42 15.89
C TYR A 101 -9.15 10.60 14.93
N PRO A 102 -10.03 11.62 14.97
CA PRO A 102 -10.07 12.70 13.99
C PRO A 102 -8.89 13.68 14.03
N ASP A 103 -7.99 13.58 15.03
CA ASP A 103 -6.74 14.36 15.06
C ASP A 103 -5.51 13.43 15.16
N PRO A 104 -5.17 12.74 14.06
CA PRO A 104 -3.96 11.94 14.01
C PRO A 104 -2.71 12.82 13.95
N HIS A 105 -2.77 14.10 13.57
CA HIS A 105 -1.54 14.90 13.43
C HIS A 105 -0.77 15.06 14.74
N ARG A 106 -1.46 15.15 15.89
CA ARG A 106 -0.81 15.23 17.21
C ARG A 106 -0.39 13.89 17.81
N ARG A 107 -0.99 12.77 17.38
CA ARG A 107 -0.75 11.44 17.97
C ARG A 107 -0.45 10.32 16.97
N LYS A 108 -0.19 10.65 15.69
CA LYS A 108 0.00 9.68 14.60
C LYS A 108 1.07 8.67 14.94
N GLN A 109 2.20 9.13 15.45
CA GLN A 109 3.31 8.27 15.86
C GLN A 109 2.93 7.40 17.06
N GLU A 110 2.32 7.97 18.11
CA GLU A 110 1.89 7.21 19.29
C GLU A 110 0.87 6.10 18.93
N ILE A 111 -0.13 6.44 18.11
CA ILE A 111 -1.16 5.49 17.66
C ILE A 111 -0.51 4.41 16.79
N ARG A 112 0.32 4.81 15.82
CA ARG A 112 1.08 3.89 14.96
C ARG A 112 1.88 2.90 15.80
N ASP A 113 2.69 3.40 16.73
CA ASP A 113 3.59 2.57 17.54
C ASP A 113 2.79 1.63 18.44
N LYS A 114 1.68 2.11 19.02
CA LYS A 114 0.76 1.27 19.79
C LYS A 114 0.15 0.15 18.93
N LEU A 115 -0.28 0.45 17.71
CA LEU A 115 -0.85 -0.54 16.79
C LEU A 115 0.19 -1.56 16.33
N ILE A 116 1.39 -1.12 15.96
CA ILE A 116 2.52 -1.98 15.58
C ILE A 116 2.88 -2.93 16.74
N ASN A 117 3.03 -2.39 17.95
CA ASN A 117 3.35 -3.20 19.13
C ASN A 117 2.25 -4.24 19.43
N ALA A 118 0.98 -3.83 19.35
CA ALA A 118 -0.16 -4.73 19.52
C ALA A 118 -0.26 -5.79 18.40
N PHE A 119 0.12 -5.43 17.17
CA PHE A 119 0.14 -6.35 16.04
C PHE A 119 1.19 -7.45 16.23
N TYR A 120 2.40 -7.09 16.71
CA TYR A 120 3.52 -8.01 16.85
C TYR A 120 3.51 -8.87 18.11
N LYS A 121 2.76 -8.49 19.15
CA LYS A 121 2.64 -9.24 20.42
C LYS A 121 2.42 -10.76 20.26
N PRO A 122 1.60 -11.27 19.32
CA PRO A 122 1.41 -12.72 19.14
C PRO A 122 2.49 -13.44 18.31
N PHE A 123 3.50 -12.73 17.78
CA PHE A 123 4.42 -13.27 16.74
C PHE A 123 5.86 -13.50 17.20
N ASP A 124 6.10 -13.85 18.46
CA ASP A 124 7.48 -13.93 19.02
C ASP A 124 8.46 -14.79 18.21
N GLU A 125 8.02 -15.93 17.64
CA GLU A 125 8.90 -16.87 16.92
C GLU A 125 9.18 -16.51 15.44
N CYS A 126 8.44 -15.57 14.85
CA CYS A 126 8.54 -15.28 13.40
C CYS A 126 8.40 -13.79 13.05
N LYS A 127 8.59 -12.93 14.06
CA LYS A 127 8.45 -11.48 13.95
C LYS A 127 9.36 -10.86 12.89
N ASP A 128 10.55 -11.40 12.70
CA ASP A 128 11.56 -10.97 11.72
C ASP A 128 11.07 -11.12 10.27
N LYS A 129 10.27 -12.16 10.02
CA LYS A 129 9.69 -12.49 8.71
C LYS A 129 8.36 -11.80 8.44
N ILE A 130 7.77 -11.14 9.44
CA ILE A 130 6.52 -10.40 9.30
C ILE A 130 6.83 -8.90 9.30
N LYS A 131 6.48 -8.21 8.22
CA LYS A 131 6.59 -6.76 8.09
C LYS A 131 5.19 -6.16 8.13
N TYR A 132 4.99 -5.12 8.94
CA TYR A 132 3.70 -4.48 9.09
C TYR A 132 3.82 -2.99 8.82
N ILE A 133 3.27 -2.58 7.68
CA ILE A 133 3.34 -1.23 7.15
C ILE A 133 1.98 -0.57 7.32
N LEU A 134 2.01 0.62 7.92
CA LEU A 134 0.84 1.48 8.05
C LEU A 134 1.03 2.70 7.14
N ALA A 135 0.20 2.82 6.10
CA ALA A 135 0.13 4.04 5.30
C ALA A 135 -0.48 5.14 6.18
N ILE A 136 0.26 6.21 6.46
CA ILE A 136 -0.23 7.25 7.36
C ILE A 136 -1.36 7.99 6.67
N MET A 137 -2.49 8.08 7.38
CA MET A 137 -3.77 8.46 6.82
C MET A 137 -4.25 7.39 5.84
N GLU A 138 -4.02 7.54 4.56
CA GLU A 138 -4.49 6.60 3.54
C GLU A 138 -3.38 6.40 2.50
N ILE A 139 -3.41 5.30 1.75
CA ILE A 139 -2.44 5.08 0.67
C ILE A 139 -2.43 6.22 -0.36
N GLU A 140 -3.54 6.95 -0.50
CA GLU A 140 -3.62 8.15 -1.34
C GLU A 140 -2.60 9.22 -0.93
N ALA A 141 -2.11 9.25 0.32
CA ALA A 141 -1.01 10.14 0.72
C ALA A 141 0.27 9.87 -0.08
N TRP A 142 0.50 8.61 -0.50
CA TRP A 142 1.64 8.26 -1.34
C TRP A 142 1.43 8.73 -2.78
N PHE A 143 0.18 8.72 -3.28
CA PHE A 143 -0.11 9.22 -4.62
C PHE A 143 0.23 10.71 -4.73
N LEU A 144 -0.11 11.50 -3.69
CA LEU A 144 0.19 12.93 -3.59
C LEU A 144 1.68 13.29 -3.60
N LEU A 145 2.59 12.30 -3.58
CA LEU A 145 4.03 12.55 -3.75
C LEU A 145 4.30 13.10 -5.15
N ASP A 146 3.71 12.50 -6.19
CA ASP A 146 3.85 12.90 -7.58
C ASP A 146 2.94 14.10 -7.90
N LYS A 147 3.45 15.29 -7.61
CA LYS A 147 2.72 16.53 -7.89
C LYS A 147 2.55 16.76 -9.39
N ASP A 148 3.48 16.29 -10.19
CA ASP A 148 3.52 16.54 -11.63
C ASP A 148 2.37 15.82 -12.32
N PHE A 149 2.11 14.56 -11.95
CA PHE A 149 0.91 13.83 -12.36
C PHE A 149 -0.37 14.67 -12.12
N PHE A 150 -0.55 15.21 -10.91
CA PHE A 150 -1.73 16.02 -10.60
C PHE A 150 -1.80 17.34 -11.36
N THR A 151 -0.67 17.99 -11.60
CA THR A 151 -0.63 19.27 -12.33
C THR A 151 -0.96 19.11 -13.82
N THR A 152 -0.64 17.95 -14.42
CA THR A 152 -0.92 17.68 -15.83
C THR A 152 -2.39 17.29 -16.11
N MET A 153 -3.17 16.98 -15.07
CA MET A 153 -4.58 16.60 -15.23
C MET A 153 -5.53 17.79 -15.50
N THR A 154 -5.09 19.03 -15.27
CA THR A 154 -5.93 20.22 -15.37
C THR A 154 -5.13 21.41 -15.89
N ASP A 155 -5.79 22.31 -16.62
CA ASP A 155 -5.20 23.59 -17.03
C ASP A 155 -4.95 24.53 -15.83
N ASN A 156 -5.53 24.25 -14.66
CA ASN A 156 -5.33 25.03 -13.44
C ASN A 156 -4.21 24.47 -12.53
N SER A 157 -3.03 24.25 -13.11
CA SER A 157 -1.87 23.70 -12.40
C SER A 157 -1.45 24.52 -11.17
N GLN A 158 -1.64 25.84 -11.22
CA GLN A 158 -1.34 26.74 -10.08
C GLN A 158 -2.19 26.43 -8.86
N GLU A 159 -3.49 26.15 -9.04
CA GLU A 159 -4.36 25.77 -7.94
C GLU A 159 -4.00 24.38 -7.39
N VAL A 160 -3.59 23.44 -8.25
CA VAL A 160 -3.06 22.15 -7.81
C VAL A 160 -1.85 22.34 -6.90
N THR A 161 -0.87 23.18 -7.27
CA THR A 161 0.29 23.48 -6.42
C THR A 161 -0.10 24.10 -5.08
N ARG A 162 -1.13 24.96 -5.05
CA ARG A 162 -1.67 25.54 -3.81
C ARG A 162 -2.38 24.52 -2.94
N ILE A 163 -3.09 23.57 -3.54
CA ILE A 163 -3.71 22.45 -2.81
C ILE A 163 -2.61 21.53 -2.25
N LEU A 164 -1.57 21.27 -3.05
CA LEU A 164 -0.42 20.44 -2.72
C LEU A 164 0.69 21.22 -1.98
N ASP A 165 0.30 22.01 -0.97
CA ASP A 165 1.17 22.88 -0.17
C ASP A 165 2.02 22.17 0.90
N LYS A 166 1.64 20.96 1.33
CA LYS A 166 2.31 20.27 2.43
C LYS A 166 3.67 19.73 1.98
N LYS A 167 4.65 19.89 2.87
CA LYS A 167 5.99 19.31 2.69
C LYS A 167 5.91 17.78 2.78
N ASN A 168 5.30 17.28 3.85
CA ASN A 168 5.02 15.86 4.03
C ASN A 168 3.56 15.56 3.63
N THR A 169 3.35 14.60 2.74
CA THR A 169 2.01 14.26 2.23
C THR A 169 1.13 13.57 3.27
N GLU A 170 1.72 13.03 4.32
CA GLU A 170 1.01 12.44 5.46
C GLU A 170 0.43 13.51 6.42
N ASP A 171 0.73 14.78 6.18
CA ASP A 171 0.12 15.90 6.89
C ASP A 171 -1.24 16.33 6.29
N TYR A 172 -1.69 15.67 5.21
CA TYR A 172 -3.07 15.79 4.73
C TYR A 172 -4.00 14.91 5.56
N GLU A 173 -4.99 15.53 6.23
CA GLU A 173 -5.92 14.78 7.09
C GLU A 173 -6.77 13.76 6.32
N ARG A 174 -7.10 14.06 5.06
CA ARG A 174 -7.91 13.18 4.21
C ARG A 174 -7.35 13.19 2.79
N PRO A 175 -6.25 12.46 2.53
CA PRO A 175 -5.59 12.46 1.22
C PRO A 175 -6.54 12.17 0.06
N ALA A 176 -7.49 11.24 0.22
CA ALA A 176 -8.51 10.99 -0.79
C ALA A 176 -9.39 12.20 -1.11
N LYS A 177 -9.72 13.03 -0.10
CA LYS A 177 -10.47 14.28 -0.31
C LYS A 177 -9.63 15.36 -0.96
N VAL A 178 -8.31 15.33 -0.77
CA VAL A 178 -7.37 16.19 -1.50
C VAL A 178 -7.35 15.81 -2.99
N ILE A 179 -7.25 14.51 -3.29
CA ILE A 179 -7.33 14.00 -4.67
C ILE A 179 -8.68 14.38 -5.30
N GLU A 180 -9.80 14.17 -4.60
CA GLU A 180 -11.14 14.56 -5.07
C GLU A 180 -11.22 16.06 -5.40
N LYS A 181 -10.64 16.93 -4.56
CA LYS A 181 -10.58 18.37 -4.82
C LYS A 181 -9.83 18.68 -6.12
N ILE A 182 -8.71 17.99 -6.37
CA ILE A 182 -7.91 18.17 -7.59
C ILE A 182 -8.65 17.65 -8.82
N TYR A 183 -9.27 16.48 -8.74
CA TYR A 183 -10.08 15.91 -9.83
C TYR A 183 -11.18 16.86 -10.28
N ARG A 184 -11.85 17.53 -9.33
CA ARG A 184 -12.89 18.53 -9.62
C ARG A 184 -12.38 19.73 -10.43
N LEU A 185 -11.09 20.09 -10.33
CA LEU A 185 -10.50 21.14 -11.18
C LEU A 185 -10.45 20.74 -12.66
N SER A 186 -10.55 19.44 -12.96
CA SER A 186 -10.63 18.90 -14.32
C SER A 186 -12.05 18.47 -14.72
N GLY A 187 -13.07 18.80 -13.91
CA GLY A 187 -14.45 18.36 -14.14
C GLY A 187 -14.68 16.87 -13.93
N LYS A 188 -13.78 16.18 -13.24
CA LYS A 188 -13.86 14.75 -12.92
C LYS A 188 -14.24 14.53 -11.46
N GLU A 189 -14.67 13.32 -11.15
CA GLU A 189 -14.89 12.85 -9.78
C GLU A 189 -13.88 11.78 -9.42
N TYR A 190 -13.49 11.73 -8.15
CA TYR A 190 -12.68 10.65 -7.59
C TYR A 190 -13.49 9.98 -6.48
N ASN A 191 -13.85 8.72 -6.68
CA ASN A 191 -14.74 7.97 -5.79
C ASN A 191 -14.08 6.70 -5.23
N LYS A 192 -12.74 6.58 -5.37
CA LYS A 192 -11.96 5.39 -5.03
C LYS A 192 -12.44 4.13 -5.74
N HIS A 193 -12.97 4.27 -6.95
CA HIS A 193 -13.32 3.10 -7.76
C HIS A 193 -12.06 2.42 -8.30
N GLU A 194 -12.23 1.20 -8.80
CA GLU A 194 -11.15 0.44 -9.44
C GLU A 194 -10.48 1.26 -10.54
N ASP A 195 -11.27 1.86 -11.42
CA ASP A 195 -10.77 2.67 -12.54
C ASP A 195 -10.04 3.93 -12.05
N ASP A 196 -10.50 4.55 -10.96
CA ASP A 196 -9.79 5.67 -10.34
C ASP A 196 -8.40 5.24 -9.85
N SER A 197 -8.35 4.08 -9.19
CA SER A 197 -7.12 3.51 -8.66
C SER A 197 -6.14 3.16 -9.79
N TYR A 198 -6.61 2.50 -10.84
CA TYR A 198 -5.79 2.24 -12.03
C TYR A 198 -5.31 3.53 -12.69
N ASN A 199 -6.20 4.50 -12.89
CA ASN A 199 -5.85 5.76 -13.54
C ASN A 199 -4.74 6.50 -12.80
N ILE A 200 -4.79 6.58 -11.47
CA ILE A 200 -3.71 7.23 -10.71
C ILE A 200 -2.48 6.35 -10.74
N THR A 201 -2.57 5.12 -10.21
CA THR A 201 -1.39 4.28 -9.99
C THR A 201 -0.60 4.00 -11.25
N TYR A 202 -1.24 3.84 -12.41
CA TYR A 202 -0.52 3.56 -13.66
C TYR A 202 0.13 4.79 -14.31
N ASN A 203 -0.18 5.99 -13.84
CA ASN A 203 0.37 7.24 -14.35
C ASN A 203 1.29 7.96 -13.34
N LEU A 204 1.55 7.37 -12.17
CA LEU A 204 2.55 7.86 -11.24
C LEU A 204 3.97 7.64 -11.80
N ASP A 205 4.84 8.62 -11.60
CA ASP A 205 6.27 8.49 -11.85
C ASP A 205 6.95 7.69 -10.72
N TYR A 206 7.06 6.38 -10.91
CA TYR A 206 7.71 5.48 -9.96
C TYR A 206 9.21 5.75 -9.78
N ASN A 207 9.90 6.30 -10.78
CA ASN A 207 11.29 6.71 -10.63
C ASN A 207 11.40 7.89 -9.66
N PHE A 208 10.54 8.88 -9.83
CA PHE A 208 10.44 10.00 -8.90
C PHE A 208 10.01 9.54 -7.50
N LEU A 209 8.98 8.70 -7.38
CA LEU A 209 8.53 8.14 -6.10
C LEU A 209 9.68 7.44 -5.36
N CYS A 210 10.57 6.74 -6.07
CA CYS A 210 11.69 6.03 -5.46
C CYS A 210 12.92 6.92 -5.17
N SER A 211 12.88 8.19 -5.59
CA SER A 211 13.95 9.17 -5.33
C SER A 211 14.08 9.52 -3.85
N GLY A 212 15.25 10.05 -3.47
CA GLY A 212 15.48 10.57 -2.12
C GLY A 212 14.55 11.74 -1.77
N GLU A 213 14.15 12.53 -2.77
CA GLU A 213 13.23 13.66 -2.58
C GLU A 213 11.83 13.18 -2.18
N ALA A 214 11.25 12.25 -2.93
CA ALA A 214 9.92 11.73 -2.61
C ALA A 214 9.91 10.96 -1.28
N LYS A 215 10.94 10.14 -1.01
CA LYS A 215 11.11 9.42 0.25
C LYS A 215 11.18 10.37 1.46
N ALA A 216 11.76 11.56 1.33
CA ALA A 216 11.82 12.55 2.40
C ALA A 216 10.47 13.25 2.68
N ARG A 217 9.45 13.03 1.83
CA ARG A 217 8.12 13.65 1.93
C ARG A 217 7.03 12.70 2.44
N SER A 218 7.35 11.44 2.74
CA SER A 218 6.44 10.50 3.40
C SER A 218 7.24 9.39 4.10
N ASP A 219 7.11 9.31 5.42
CA ASP A 219 7.84 8.35 6.24
C ASP A 219 7.34 6.91 6.00
N SER A 220 6.02 6.72 5.89
CA SER A 220 5.44 5.40 5.59
C SER A 220 5.76 4.90 4.20
N TRP A 221 5.81 5.79 3.19
CA TRP A 221 6.28 5.45 1.86
C TRP A 221 7.74 5.00 1.90
N HIS A 222 8.60 5.75 2.58
CA HIS A 222 10.00 5.40 2.75
C HIS A 222 10.17 4.02 3.41
N CYS A 223 9.43 3.76 4.50
CA CYS A 223 9.42 2.46 5.17
C CYS A 223 8.93 1.33 4.26
N PHE A 224 7.92 1.58 3.42
CA PHE A 224 7.42 0.60 2.47
C PHE A 224 8.48 0.23 1.43
N VAL A 225 9.15 1.21 0.82
CA VAL A 225 10.21 0.94 -0.17
C VAL A 225 11.37 0.17 0.45
N GLN A 226 11.83 0.57 1.65
CA GLN A 226 12.87 -0.17 2.37
C GLN A 226 12.45 -1.60 2.70
N CYS A 227 11.20 -1.80 3.12
CA CYS A 227 10.65 -3.12 3.38
C CYS A 227 10.69 -4.00 2.12
N VAL A 228 10.33 -3.44 0.96
CA VAL A 228 10.37 -4.18 -0.31
C VAL A 228 11.83 -4.47 -0.71
N ASP A 229 12.74 -3.52 -0.60
CA ASP A 229 14.17 -3.73 -0.84
C ASP A 229 14.72 -4.90 -0.01
N ASP A 230 14.39 -4.95 1.28
CA ASP A 230 14.89 -5.99 2.19
C ASP A 230 14.27 -7.37 1.89
N CYS A 231 13.04 -7.42 1.37
CA CYS A 231 12.34 -8.67 1.07
C CYS A 231 12.70 -9.28 -0.29
N PHE A 232 13.15 -8.47 -1.24
CA PHE A 232 13.45 -8.86 -2.63
C PHE A 232 14.96 -8.88 -2.96
N ARG A 233 15.83 -8.84 -1.95
CA ARG A 233 17.27 -9.16 -2.05
C ARG A 233 17.52 -10.66 -1.92
#